data_AF-A0A954C278-F1
#
_entry.id   AF-A0A954C278-F1
#
_cell.length_a   1.000
_cell.length_b   1.000
_cell.length_c   1.000
_cell.angle_alpha   90.00
_cell.angle_beta   90.00
_cell.angle_gamma   90.00
#
_symmetry.space_group_name_H-M   'P 1'
#
loop_
_entity.id
_entity.type
_entity.pdbx_description
1 polymer ?
#
loop_
_entity_poly.entity_id
_entity_poly.type
_entity_poly.pdbx_seq_one_letter_code
_entity_poly.pdbx_strand_id
1 'polypeptide(L)'
;MNLRLLCSALLLALCAGCASDPPPLPPRRQETPDYRLAEKHPTGILVPIDEWKLNLEQELPAPWKLADVRAQIASPKGWTRLGGDRGLELAFLNGEQQQRFWVMPAAFKGQTHGEQVAEQIAINDQFALYALPEAAASWDHTPTVKQALGFE
;
A
#
# COMPACT_ATOMS: atom_id res chain seq x y z
N MET A 1 -66.95 -4.56 31.34
CA MET A 1 -67.78 -5.32 32.32
C MET A 1 -68.38 -6.51 31.57
N ASN A 2 -68.19 -7.79 31.87
CA ASN A 2 -67.58 -8.56 32.97
C ASN A 2 -67.14 -9.90 32.31
N LEU A 3 -65.89 -10.35 32.42
CA LEU A 3 -65.30 -11.08 33.55
C LEU A 3 -65.99 -12.43 33.85
N ARG A 4 -65.40 -13.55 33.38
CA ARG A 4 -65.34 -14.87 34.06
C ARG A 4 -64.10 -15.62 33.52
N LEU A 5 -62.97 -15.66 34.24
CA LEU A 5 -62.62 -16.54 35.37
C LEU A 5 -62.70 -18.05 35.06
N LEU A 6 -61.51 -18.65 35.20
CA LEU A 6 -61.20 -19.92 35.85
C LEU A 6 -61.11 -21.21 35.02
N CYS A 7 -59.88 -21.74 35.08
CA CYS A 7 -59.54 -23.04 35.67
C CYS A 7 -59.12 -24.17 34.73
N SER A 8 -57.92 -24.63 35.04
CA SER A 8 -57.48 -26.03 35.06
C SER A 8 -57.18 -26.64 33.69
N ALA A 9 -55.90 -26.65 33.31
CA ALA A 9 -54.95 -27.72 33.64
C ALA A 9 -55.29 -29.01 32.87
N LEU A 10 -54.35 -29.48 32.04
CA LEU A 10 -53.52 -30.64 32.36
C LEU A 10 -52.95 -31.29 31.06
N LEU A 11 -51.61 -31.31 30.99
CA LEU A 11 -50.72 -32.35 30.42
C LEU A 11 -50.79 -32.75 28.94
N LEU A 12 -49.63 -32.67 28.27
CA LEU A 12 -48.84 -33.79 27.68
C LEU A 12 -47.79 -33.15 26.74
N ALA A 13 -46.55 -32.89 27.18
CA ALA A 13 -45.40 -33.81 27.19
C ALA A 13 -44.89 -34.21 25.79
N LEU A 14 -43.56 -34.10 25.61
CA LEU A 14 -42.71 -34.55 24.49
C LEU A 14 -42.65 -33.51 23.34
N CYS A 15 -41.54 -32.86 23.00
CA CYS A 15 -40.19 -33.36 22.73
C CYS A 15 -39.15 -32.36 23.28
N ALA A 16 -38.18 -32.79 24.08
CA ALA A 16 -36.86 -33.19 23.58
C ALA A 16 -36.31 -32.18 22.55
N GLY A 17 -35.35 -31.37 23.02
CA GLY A 17 -34.81 -30.26 22.27
C GLY A 17 -34.04 -30.65 21.01
N CYS A 18 -33.94 -29.68 20.11
CA CYS A 18 -32.79 -29.45 19.25
C CYS A 18 -32.86 -27.97 18.88
N ALA A 19 -32.10 -27.15 19.60
CA ALA A 19 -31.74 -25.83 19.10
C ALA A 19 -30.99 -26.05 17.78
N SER A 20 -31.63 -25.72 16.68
CA SER A 20 -31.04 -25.78 15.35
C SER A 20 -30.05 -24.63 15.21
N ASP A 21 -28.87 -24.77 15.81
CA ASP A 21 -27.72 -23.98 15.40
C ASP A 21 -27.33 -24.43 13.98
N PRO A 22 -27.20 -23.49 13.02
CA PRO A 22 -26.69 -23.83 11.71
C PRO A 22 -25.26 -24.40 11.82
N PRO A 23 -24.87 -25.36 10.97
CA PRO A 23 -23.56 -25.99 11.08
C PRO A 23 -22.44 -24.95 10.91
N PRO A 24 -21.36 -25.03 11.71
CA PRO A 24 -20.26 -24.09 11.59
C PRO A 24 -19.61 -24.24 10.21
N LEU A 25 -19.42 -23.10 9.54
CA LEU A 25 -18.69 -23.04 8.27
C LEU A 25 -17.28 -23.61 8.44
N PRO A 26 -16.73 -24.33 7.45
CA PRO A 26 -15.37 -24.83 7.53
C PRO A 26 -14.40 -23.65 7.70
N PRO A 27 -13.31 -23.79 8.48
CA PRO A 27 -12.35 -22.72 8.68
C PRO A 27 -11.78 -22.33 7.31
N ARG A 28 -12.04 -21.08 6.89
CA ARG A 28 -11.32 -20.45 5.79
C ARG A 28 -9.84 -20.54 6.15
N ARG A 29 -9.08 -21.38 5.46
CA ARG A 29 -7.63 -21.21 5.42
C ARG A 29 -7.40 -19.78 4.95
N GLN A 30 -6.96 -18.91 5.85
CA GLN A 30 -6.22 -17.73 5.45
C GLN A 30 -4.99 -18.29 4.76
N GLU A 31 -5.05 -18.38 3.43
CA GLU A 31 -3.86 -18.37 2.61
C GLU A 31 -3.18 -17.05 2.95
N THR A 32 -2.29 -17.07 3.93
CA THR A 32 -1.25 -16.05 4.04
C THR A 32 -0.62 -15.99 2.65
N PRO A 33 -0.68 -14.85 1.94
CA PRO A 33 -0.09 -14.76 0.63
C PRO A 33 1.38 -15.15 0.79
N ASP A 34 1.80 -16.18 0.07
CA ASP A 34 3.17 -16.62 0.05
C ASP A 34 3.97 -15.50 -0.64
N TYR A 35 4.61 -14.64 0.16
CA TYR A 35 5.42 -13.52 -0.30
C TYR A 35 6.74 -13.96 -0.97
N ARG A 36 6.91 -15.25 -1.27
CA ARG A 36 8.01 -15.74 -2.11
C ARG A 36 7.68 -15.66 -3.60
N LEU A 37 7.15 -14.53 -4.05
CA LEU A 37 7.34 -14.13 -5.43
C LEU A 37 8.78 -13.61 -5.52
N ALA A 38 9.67 -14.43 -6.07
CA ALA A 38 10.97 -13.98 -6.54
C ALA A 38 10.79 -12.62 -7.23
N GLU A 39 11.60 -11.65 -6.83
CA GLU A 39 11.62 -10.26 -7.30
C GLU A 39 11.71 -10.24 -8.84
N LYS A 40 10.57 -10.36 -9.51
CA LYS A 40 10.51 -10.04 -10.92
C LYS A 40 10.64 -8.52 -10.98
N HIS A 41 11.74 -8.05 -11.57
CA HIS A 41 11.90 -6.66 -11.95
C HIS A 41 10.59 -6.17 -12.62
N PRO A 42 10.11 -4.97 -12.26
CA PRO A 42 8.88 -4.46 -12.83
C PRO A 42 9.03 -4.41 -14.35
N THR A 43 8.09 -5.01 -15.08
CA THR A 43 8.17 -5.19 -16.52
C THR A 43 8.17 -3.87 -17.32
N GLY A 44 7.97 -2.71 -16.68
CA GLY A 44 7.89 -1.40 -17.34
C GLY A 44 8.93 -0.35 -16.97
N ILE A 45 9.83 -0.62 -16.01
CA ILE A 45 10.99 0.26 -15.75
C ILE A 45 12.25 -0.52 -16.11
N LEU A 46 12.78 -0.27 -17.31
CA LEU A 46 14.02 -0.86 -17.85
C LEU A 46 15.25 0.06 -17.65
N VAL A 47 15.14 1.03 -16.77
CA VAL A 47 16.16 2.07 -16.54
C VAL A 47 17.39 1.45 -15.85
N PRO A 48 18.61 1.99 -16.03
CA PRO A 48 19.77 1.58 -15.25
C PRO A 48 19.59 1.95 -13.76
N ILE A 49 18.83 1.13 -13.03
CA ILE A 49 18.61 1.26 -11.58
C ILE A 49 19.95 1.37 -10.84
N ASP A 50 20.98 0.68 -11.33
CA ASP A 50 22.32 0.72 -10.76
C ASP A 50 22.99 2.09 -10.89
N GLU A 51 22.78 2.80 -12.00
CA GLU A 51 23.27 4.17 -12.18
C GLU A 51 22.53 5.15 -11.26
N TRP A 52 21.21 5.02 -11.14
CA TRP A 52 20.44 5.82 -10.20
C TRP A 52 20.85 5.58 -8.74
N LYS A 53 21.09 4.32 -8.36
CA LYS A 53 21.60 4.00 -7.02
C LYS A 53 22.96 4.67 -6.79
N LEU A 54 23.87 4.54 -7.76
CA LEU A 54 25.20 5.15 -7.67
C LEU A 54 25.11 6.68 -7.53
N ASN A 55 24.30 7.34 -8.36
CA ASN A 55 24.12 8.80 -8.33
C ASN A 55 23.50 9.24 -7.00
N LEU A 56 22.45 8.56 -6.54
CA LEU A 56 21.82 8.86 -5.25
C LEU A 56 22.78 8.64 -4.09
N GLU A 57 23.59 7.58 -4.08
CA GLU A 57 24.58 7.33 -3.04
C GLU A 57 25.69 8.39 -3.01
N GLN A 58 26.03 8.99 -4.17
CA GLN A 58 27.04 10.05 -4.27
C GLN A 58 26.50 11.43 -3.91
N GLU A 59 25.25 11.73 -4.27
CA GLU A 59 24.68 13.07 -4.11
C GLU A 59 23.93 13.26 -2.79
N LEU A 60 23.44 12.19 -2.15
CA LEU A 60 22.75 12.31 -0.87
C LEU A 60 23.72 12.77 0.23
N PRO A 61 23.39 13.86 0.94
CA PRO A 61 24.20 14.29 2.05
C PRO A 61 24.02 13.35 3.25
N ALA A 62 25.11 13.11 3.98
CA ALA A 62 25.03 12.49 5.29
C ALA A 62 24.12 13.32 6.22
N PRO A 63 23.31 12.70 7.08
CA PRO A 63 23.24 11.27 7.40
C PRO A 63 22.25 10.45 6.54
N TRP A 64 21.63 11.05 5.52
CA TRP A 64 20.66 10.37 4.68
C TRP A 64 21.33 9.34 3.78
N LYS A 65 20.67 8.18 3.63
CA LYS A 65 21.11 7.12 2.72
C LYS A 65 19.94 6.50 1.99
N LEU A 66 20.19 6.07 0.77
CA LEU A 66 19.27 5.20 0.03
C LEU A 66 19.27 3.83 0.71
N ALA A 67 18.18 3.50 1.39
CA ALA A 67 18.05 2.27 2.14
C ALA A 67 17.52 1.12 1.28
N ASP A 68 16.65 1.44 0.32
CA ASP A 68 16.02 0.44 -0.52
C ASP A 68 15.52 1.01 -1.85
N VAL A 69 15.59 0.18 -2.89
CA VAL A 69 15.01 0.40 -4.21
C VAL A 69 14.30 -0.88 -4.60
N ARG A 70 12.97 -0.86 -4.53
CA ARG A 70 12.18 -2.08 -4.76
C ARG A 70 11.14 -1.88 -5.86
N ALA A 71 10.81 -2.99 -6.51
CA ALA A 71 9.67 -3.05 -7.41
C ALA A 71 8.41 -2.60 -6.66
N GLN A 72 7.61 -1.77 -7.31
CA GLN A 72 6.37 -1.31 -6.72
C GLN A 72 5.33 -2.45 -6.68
N ILE A 73 5.11 -3.00 -5.48
CA ILE A 73 4.07 -4.00 -5.25
C ILE A 73 2.70 -3.33 -5.07
N ALA A 74 2.64 -2.16 -4.44
CA ALA A 74 1.44 -1.35 -4.22
C ALA A 74 1.58 0.04 -4.85
N SER A 75 0.50 0.61 -5.38
CA SER A 75 0.45 1.98 -5.92
C SER A 75 1.01 3.03 -4.94
N PRO A 76 1.38 4.25 -5.40
CA PRO A 76 1.81 5.30 -4.48
C PRO A 76 0.78 5.50 -3.36
N LYS A 77 1.22 5.92 -2.18
CA LYS A 77 0.30 6.00 -1.03
C LYS A 77 -0.92 6.87 -1.36
N GLY A 78 -2.12 6.36 -1.06
CA GLY A 78 -3.39 7.01 -1.39
C GLY A 78 -3.83 6.87 -2.85
N TRP A 79 -3.18 6.03 -3.66
CA TRP A 79 -3.57 5.75 -5.04
C TRP A 79 -4.04 4.32 -5.25
N THR A 80 -4.99 4.15 -6.16
CA THR A 80 -5.34 2.86 -6.78
C THR A 80 -4.91 2.88 -8.23
N ARG A 81 -4.13 1.89 -8.67
CA ARG A 81 -3.77 1.73 -10.09
C ARG A 81 -5.00 1.33 -10.90
N LEU A 82 -5.28 2.11 -11.94
CA LEU A 82 -6.29 1.81 -12.96
C LEU A 82 -5.66 1.20 -14.23
N GLY A 83 -4.38 1.50 -14.51
CA GLY A 83 -3.66 0.96 -15.66
C GLY A 83 -2.19 1.41 -15.74
N GLY A 84 -1.47 0.91 -16.75
CA GLY A 84 -0.04 1.15 -16.94
C GLY A 84 0.84 0.21 -16.12
N ASP A 85 2.15 0.26 -16.36
CA ASP A 85 3.11 -0.60 -15.70
C ASP A 85 3.41 -0.17 -14.25
N ARG A 86 4.03 -1.09 -13.51
CA ARG A 86 4.48 -0.85 -12.13
C ARG A 86 5.74 0.01 -12.13
N GLY A 87 5.83 0.87 -11.12
CA GLY A 87 7.00 1.70 -10.87
C GLY A 87 8.06 1.07 -9.97
N LEU A 88 8.85 1.95 -9.36
CA LEU A 88 9.76 1.67 -8.25
C LEU A 88 9.36 2.49 -7.03
N GLU A 89 9.64 1.95 -5.85
CA GLU A 89 9.63 2.68 -4.59
C GLU A 89 11.07 2.84 -4.09
N LEU A 90 11.45 4.09 -3.79
CA LEU A 90 12.73 4.47 -3.21
C LEU A 90 12.51 4.82 -1.75
N ALA A 91 13.27 4.22 -0.85
CA ALA A 91 13.22 4.52 0.58
C ALA A 91 14.56 5.09 1.05
N PHE A 92 14.49 6.24 1.72
CA PHE A 92 15.64 6.94 2.30
C PHE A 92 15.50 6.97 3.81
N LEU A 93 16.62 6.80 4.53
CA LEU A 93 16.65 6.74 5.98
C LEU A 93 17.69 7.69 6.57
N ASN A 94 17.34 8.28 7.71
CA ASN A 94 18.22 9.00 8.62
C ASN A 94 17.83 8.64 10.06
N GLY A 95 18.54 7.70 10.67
CA GLY A 95 18.15 7.15 11.97
C GLY A 95 16.75 6.53 11.92
N GLU A 96 15.82 7.07 12.70
CA GLU A 96 14.40 6.65 12.74
C GLU A 96 13.53 7.37 11.69
N GLN A 97 14.07 8.40 11.02
CA GLN A 97 13.35 9.15 10.00
C GLN A 97 13.38 8.40 8.67
N GLN A 98 12.23 8.36 7.99
CA GLN A 98 12.09 7.74 6.68
C GLN A 98 11.41 8.68 5.70
N GLN A 99 11.97 8.77 4.49
CA GLN A 99 11.33 9.41 3.34
C GLN A 99 11.12 8.37 2.24
N ARG A 100 10.00 8.48 1.51
CA ARG A 100 9.70 7.60 0.37
C ARG A 100 9.37 8.40 -0.87
N PHE A 101 9.77 7.85 -2.00
CA PHE A 101 9.41 8.33 -3.33
C PHE A 101 8.93 7.18 -4.19
N TRP A 102 8.00 7.46 -5.09
CA TRP A 102 7.55 6.51 -6.09
C TRP A 102 7.90 7.04 -7.48
N VAL A 103 8.69 6.26 -8.22
CA VAL A 103 9.02 6.54 -9.62
C VAL A 103 8.09 5.69 -10.48
N MET A 104 7.17 6.33 -11.19
CA MET A 104 6.13 5.68 -11.98
C MET A 104 6.38 5.91 -13.46
N PRO A 105 6.09 4.95 -14.36
CA PRO A 105 6.07 5.22 -15.80
C PRO A 105 5.10 6.36 -16.12
N ALA A 106 5.43 7.24 -17.07
CA ALA A 106 4.57 8.37 -17.46
C ALA A 106 3.17 7.92 -17.94
N ALA A 107 3.05 6.70 -18.44
CA ALA A 107 1.78 6.09 -18.85
C ALA A 107 0.95 5.53 -17.67
N PHE A 108 1.41 5.65 -16.42
CA PHE A 108 0.68 5.21 -15.24
C PHE A 108 -0.67 5.92 -15.15
N LYS A 109 -1.72 5.15 -14.88
CA LYS A 109 -3.07 5.68 -14.65
C LYS A 109 -3.51 5.23 -13.27
N GLY A 110 -3.90 6.18 -12.43
CA GLY A 110 -4.40 5.89 -11.11
C GLY A 110 -5.51 6.84 -10.67
N GLN A 111 -6.14 6.49 -9.56
CA GLN A 111 -7.15 7.30 -8.89
C GLN A 111 -6.75 7.49 -7.43
N THR A 112 -6.85 8.72 -6.95
CA THR A 112 -6.55 9.09 -5.56
C THR A 112 -7.73 8.82 -4.65
N HIS A 113 -7.45 8.47 -3.40
CA HIS A 113 -8.45 8.29 -2.35
C HIS A 113 -7.84 8.52 -0.96
N GLY A 114 -8.66 9.01 -0.03
CA GLY A 114 -8.28 9.18 1.37
C GLY A 114 -7.41 10.41 1.64
N GLU A 115 -6.79 10.41 2.82
CA GLU A 115 -5.88 11.45 3.30
C GLU A 115 -4.41 11.04 3.09
N GLN A 116 -3.49 12.00 3.07
CA GLN A 116 -2.05 11.78 2.85
C GLN A 116 -1.73 11.08 1.52
N VAL A 117 -2.33 11.58 0.44
CA VAL A 117 -2.08 11.12 -0.92
C VAL A 117 -0.70 11.58 -1.36
N ALA A 118 0.08 10.67 -1.96
CA ALA A 118 1.34 11.03 -2.59
C ALA A 118 1.09 11.95 -3.79
N GLU A 119 1.74 13.10 -3.81
CA GLU A 119 1.61 14.12 -4.85
C GLU A 119 2.69 13.96 -5.89
N GLN A 120 2.35 14.25 -7.15
CA GLN A 120 3.33 14.31 -8.22
C GLN A 120 4.19 15.55 -8.03
N ILE A 121 5.50 15.35 -7.88
CA ILE A 121 6.46 16.43 -7.62
C ILE A 121 7.38 16.72 -8.81
N ALA A 122 7.50 15.79 -9.76
CA ALA A 122 8.19 15.98 -11.03
C ALA A 122 7.69 14.98 -12.10
N ILE A 123 7.93 15.30 -13.37
CA ILE A 123 7.62 14.45 -14.51
C ILE A 123 8.61 14.73 -15.64
N ASN A 124 9.03 13.68 -16.36
CA ASN A 124 9.75 13.77 -17.63
C ASN A 124 9.05 12.87 -18.66
N ASP A 125 9.64 12.72 -19.85
CA ASP A 125 9.02 11.96 -20.95
C ASP A 125 8.78 10.48 -20.62
N GLN A 126 9.51 9.93 -19.64
CA GLN A 126 9.48 8.51 -19.32
C GLN A 126 8.80 8.22 -17.99
N PHE A 127 8.92 9.11 -17.01
CA PHE A 127 8.54 8.85 -15.62
C PHE A 127 7.85 10.05 -14.97
N ALA A 128 7.09 9.77 -13.92
CA ALA A 128 6.58 10.72 -12.96
C ALA A 128 7.06 10.34 -11.56
N LEU A 129 7.51 11.34 -10.79
CA LEU A 129 8.00 11.18 -9.43
C LEU A 129 6.92 11.65 -8.45
N TYR A 130 6.59 10.80 -7.48
CA TYR A 130 5.62 11.10 -6.43
C TYR A 130 6.27 11.06 -5.05
N ALA A 131 5.81 11.92 -4.15
CA ALA A 131 6.23 11.96 -2.75
C ALA A 131 5.04 12.28 -1.84
N LEU A 132 5.14 11.93 -0.56
CA LEU A 132 4.16 12.40 0.43
C LEU A 132 4.37 13.89 0.73
N PRO A 133 3.29 14.67 0.93
CA PRO A 133 3.37 16.09 1.25
C PRO A 133 4.00 16.34 2.63
N GLU A 134 3.77 15.42 3.57
CA GLU A 134 4.48 15.39 4.85
C GLU A 134 5.85 14.74 4.64
N ALA A 135 6.83 15.54 4.27
CA ALA A 135 8.22 15.11 4.32
C ALA A 135 8.63 14.89 5.79
N ALA A 136 9.62 14.02 6.04
CA ALA A 136 10.26 13.99 7.35
C ALA A 136 10.73 15.41 7.71
N ALA A 137 10.60 15.83 8.97
CA ALA A 137 10.79 17.23 9.39
C ALA A 137 12.15 17.86 9.02
N SER A 138 13.15 17.04 8.67
CA SER A 138 14.51 17.41 8.28
C SER A 138 14.81 17.15 6.79
N TRP A 139 13.81 16.78 5.98
CA TRP A 139 14.01 16.39 4.60
C TRP A 139 13.78 17.58 3.64
N ASP A 140 14.87 18.12 3.11
CA ASP A 140 14.88 19.18 2.08
C ASP A 140 15.59 18.74 0.78
N HIS A 141 16.00 17.47 0.66
CA HIS A 141 16.79 16.93 -0.46
C HIS A 141 15.95 16.42 -1.64
N THR A 142 14.68 16.82 -1.74
CA THR A 142 13.85 16.52 -2.90
C THR A 142 14.47 16.98 -4.24
N PRO A 143 15.12 18.16 -4.34
CA PRO A 143 15.85 18.55 -5.54
C PRO A 143 16.97 17.58 -5.93
N THR A 144 17.74 17.08 -4.96
CA THR A 144 18.80 16.08 -5.17
C THR A 144 18.23 14.78 -5.74
N VAL A 145 17.10 14.31 -5.21
CA VAL A 145 16.44 13.11 -5.74
C VAL A 145 15.97 13.33 -7.17
N LYS A 146 15.41 14.50 -7.49
CA LYS A 146 15.00 14.83 -8.86
C LYS A 146 16.19 14.80 -9.83
N GLN A 147 17.27 15.50 -9.46
CA GLN A 147 18.49 15.57 -10.26
C GLN A 147 19.11 14.18 -10.51
N ALA A 148 19.34 13.39 -9.46
CA ALA A 148 19.95 12.07 -9.56
C ALA A 148 19.14 11.09 -10.42
N LEU A 149 17.82 11.30 -10.50
CA LEU A 149 16.89 10.50 -11.30
C LEU A 149 16.61 11.09 -12.70
N GLY A 150 17.22 12.22 -13.06
CA GLY A 150 17.04 12.85 -14.38
C GLY A 150 15.70 13.56 -14.57
N PHE A 151 15.15 14.13 -13.51
CA PHE A 151 14.01 15.05 -13.56
C PHE A 151 14.53 16.49 -13.43
N GLU A 152 14.57 17.22 -14.54
CA GLU A 152 14.94 18.64 -14.58
C GLU A 152 13.77 19.56 -14.20
#